data_AF-A0A1V6F075-F1
#
_entry.id   AF-A0A1V6F075-F1
#
_cell.length_a   1.000
_cell.length_b   1.000
_cell.length_c   1.000
_cell.angle_alpha   90.00
_cell.angle_beta   90.00
_cell.angle_gamma   90.00
#
_symmetry.space_group_name_H-M   'P 1'
#
loop_
_entity.id
_entity.type
_entity.pdbx_description
1 polymer ?
#
loop_
_entity_poly.entity_id
_entity_poly.type
_entity_poly.pdbx_seq_one_letter_code
_entity_poly.pdbx_strand_id
1 'polypeptide(L)'
;MIDNRHSPDVWDSLATFLWWLILLAGLLPEAFFFILRELGQVSTHQALTNTPWFITFSCAGFVGWFTYQRCRESGDKDDIAFGKSVQTFLLAFAAFLPLQIEQTPVYLHIPIPFYRNLILGMIGIKVLTWGYLVQLILRYYLFSGSRVFRKMPLFSLSALLRSKTTEHPVSAAPWEGTAPPRNEEEQSPK
;
A
#
# COMPACT_ATOMS: atom_id res chain seq x y z
N MET A 1 29.42 -14.39 -9.52
CA MET A 1 28.44 -13.39 -10.00
C MET A 1 27.30 -14.18 -10.62
N ILE A 2 26.25 -14.49 -9.86
CA ILE A 2 25.17 -15.36 -10.33
C ILE A 2 24.20 -14.46 -11.10
N ASP A 3 24.15 -14.63 -12.42
CA ASP A 3 23.21 -13.96 -13.31
C ASP A 3 21.81 -14.52 -13.00
N ASN A 4 21.15 -13.93 -12.02
CA ASN A 4 19.84 -14.37 -11.53
C ASN A 4 18.73 -13.78 -12.42
N ARG A 5 18.80 -14.03 -13.73
CA ARG A 5 17.72 -13.65 -14.65
C ARG A 5 16.54 -14.55 -14.35
N HIS A 6 15.47 -13.96 -13.85
CA HIS A 6 14.20 -14.62 -13.70
C HIS A 6 13.72 -15.04 -15.11
N SER A 7 13.74 -16.33 -15.41
CA SER A 7 13.10 -16.87 -16.61
C SER A 7 11.60 -16.86 -16.36
N PRO A 8 10.79 -16.13 -17.16
CA PRO A 8 9.35 -16.10 -16.96
C PRO A 8 8.76 -17.49 -17.22
N ASP A 9 8.12 -18.07 -16.20
CA ASP A 9 7.45 -19.36 -16.32
C ASP A 9 6.00 -19.21 -16.82
N VAL A 10 5.40 -20.31 -17.27
CA VAL A 10 3.98 -20.35 -17.68
C VAL A 10 3.07 -19.86 -16.55
N TRP A 11 3.45 -20.15 -15.31
CA TRP A 11 2.73 -19.71 -14.11
C TRP A 11 2.78 -18.20 -13.92
N ASP A 12 3.90 -17.54 -14.26
CA ASP A 12 4.01 -16.08 -14.20
C ASP A 12 3.13 -15.41 -15.24
N SER A 13 3.01 -16.03 -16.42
CA SER A 13 2.11 -15.57 -17.48
C SER A 13 0.65 -15.69 -17.06
N LEU A 14 0.25 -16.84 -16.49
CA LEU A 14 -1.11 -17.04 -15.97
C LEU A 14 -1.43 -16.08 -14.82
N ALA A 15 -0.49 -15.88 -13.90
CA ALA A 15 -0.66 -14.96 -12.80
C ALA A 15 -0.76 -13.51 -13.29
N THR A 16 0.04 -13.11 -14.29
CA THR A 16 -0.06 -11.79 -14.92
C THR A 16 -1.42 -11.58 -15.58
N PHE A 17 -1.95 -12.61 -16.25
CA PHE A 17 -3.30 -12.57 -16.82
C PHE A 17 -4.39 -12.39 -15.74
N LEU A 18 -4.32 -13.14 -14.64
CA LEU A 18 -5.23 -12.98 -13.51
C LEU A 18 -5.14 -11.58 -12.88
N TRP A 19 -3.93 -11.03 -12.77
CA TRP A 19 -3.72 -9.66 -12.31
C TRP A 19 -4.36 -8.62 -13.23
N TRP A 20 -4.30 -8.83 -14.55
CA TRP A 20 -5.01 -7.97 -15.49
C TRP A 20 -6.52 -8.00 -15.24
N LEU A 21 -7.12 -9.16 -14.97
CA LEU A 21 -8.54 -9.25 -14.62
C LEU A 21 -8.87 -8.45 -13.36
N ILE A 22 -8.05 -8.58 -12.30
CA ILE A 22 -8.25 -7.83 -11.04
C ILE A 22 -8.07 -6.32 -11.27
N LEU A 23 -7.05 -5.91 -12.01
CA LEU A 23 -6.77 -4.50 -12.29
C LEU A 23 -7.85 -3.87 -13.17
N LEU A 24 -8.40 -4.60 -14.14
CA LEU A 24 -9.52 -4.14 -14.97
C LEU A 24 -10.83 -4.08 -14.19
N ALA A 25 -11.13 -5.11 -13.39
CA ALA A 25 -12.29 -5.11 -12.51
C ALA A 25 -12.24 -3.96 -11.50
N GLY A 26 -11.06 -3.63 -10.99
CA GLY A 26 -10.85 -2.47 -10.14
C GLY A 26 -10.88 -1.14 -10.89
N LEU A 27 -10.47 -1.08 -12.15
CA LEU A 27 -10.53 0.17 -12.94
C LEU A 27 -11.98 0.61 -13.18
N LEU A 28 -12.85 -0.33 -13.54
CA LEU A 28 -14.26 -0.13 -13.87
C LEU A 28 -15.16 -1.02 -13.00
N PRO A 29 -15.23 -0.77 -11.67
CA PRO A 29 -15.98 -1.63 -10.76
C PRO A 29 -17.48 -1.62 -11.06
N GLU A 30 -18.03 -0.52 -11.57
CA GLU A 30 -19.44 -0.44 -11.97
C GLU A 30 -19.76 -1.36 -13.14
N ALA A 31 -18.98 -1.30 -14.22
CA ALA A 31 -19.18 -2.15 -15.39
C ALA A 31 -19.04 -3.64 -15.01
N PHE A 32 -18.02 -3.98 -14.22
CA PHE A 32 -17.80 -5.34 -13.76
C PHE A 32 -18.93 -5.83 -12.85
N PHE A 33 -19.44 -4.95 -11.98
CA PHE A 33 -20.61 -5.24 -11.15
C PHE A 33 -21.85 -5.54 -12.00
N PHE A 34 -22.14 -4.72 -13.02
CA PHE A 34 -23.29 -4.97 -13.90
C PHE A 34 -23.17 -6.28 -14.67
N ILE A 35 -21.99 -6.61 -15.20
CA ILE A 35 -21.74 -7.88 -15.91
C ILE A 35 -21.95 -9.07 -14.96
N LEU A 36 -21.35 -9.04 -13.77
CA LEU A 36 -21.51 -10.12 -12.79
C LEU A 36 -22.97 -10.27 -12.33
N ARG A 37 -23.68 -9.14 -12.21
CA ARG A 37 -25.10 -9.13 -11.86
C ARG A 37 -25.95 -9.78 -12.95
N GLU A 38 -25.71 -9.43 -14.20
CA GLU A 38 -26.43 -9.97 -15.36
C GLU A 38 -26.22 -11.48 -15.49
N LEU A 39 -24.97 -11.95 -15.34
CA LEU A 39 -24.63 -13.36 -15.34
C LEU A 39 -25.22 -14.13 -14.16
N GLY A 40 -25.28 -13.49 -12.98
CA GLY A 40 -25.76 -14.12 -11.75
C GLY A 40 -27.28 -14.14 -11.59
N GLN A 41 -28.03 -13.46 -12.45
CA GLN A 41 -29.49 -13.26 -12.35
C GLN A 41 -29.98 -12.91 -10.93
N VAL A 42 -29.18 -12.13 -10.19
CA VAL A 42 -29.41 -11.90 -8.75
C VAL A 42 -30.49 -10.82 -8.54
N SER A 43 -31.50 -11.16 -7.73
CA SER A 43 -32.58 -10.26 -7.31
C SER A 43 -32.05 -9.05 -6.52
N THR A 44 -32.69 -7.90 -6.67
CA THR A 44 -32.31 -6.63 -6.04
C THR A 44 -32.60 -6.61 -4.54
N HIS A 45 -31.69 -7.18 -3.74
CA HIS A 45 -31.65 -6.88 -2.31
C HIS A 45 -30.68 -5.73 -2.04
N GLN A 46 -31.07 -4.76 -1.20
CA GLN A 46 -30.15 -3.72 -0.71
C GLN A 46 -29.16 -4.34 0.28
N ALA A 47 -28.16 -5.03 -0.23
CA ALA A 47 -27.04 -5.58 0.52
C ALA A 47 -25.75 -4.84 0.12
N LEU A 48 -24.78 -4.76 1.03
CA LEU A 48 -23.49 -4.13 0.76
C LEU A 48 -22.73 -4.83 -0.39
N THR A 49 -22.91 -6.15 -0.51
CA THR A 49 -22.43 -6.98 -1.63
C THR A 49 -23.07 -6.62 -2.97
N ASN A 50 -24.18 -5.89 -2.94
CA ASN A 50 -24.93 -5.46 -4.12
C ASN A 50 -24.57 -4.03 -4.54
N THR A 51 -23.31 -3.63 -4.36
CA THR A 51 -22.79 -2.31 -4.76
C THR A 51 -21.40 -2.43 -5.40
N PRO A 52 -21.04 -1.54 -6.34
CA PRO A 52 -19.68 -1.49 -6.92
C PRO A 52 -18.57 -1.30 -5.87
N TRP A 53 -18.91 -0.69 -4.73
CA TRP A 53 -18.00 -0.53 -3.59
C TRP A 53 -17.48 -1.85 -3.05
N PHE A 54 -18.26 -2.94 -3.11
CA PHE A 54 -17.80 -4.24 -2.68
C PHE A 54 -16.58 -4.69 -3.49
N ILE A 55 -16.63 -4.52 -4.82
CA ILE A 55 -15.51 -4.84 -5.73
C ILE A 55 -14.29 -3.99 -5.37
N THR A 56 -14.48 -2.68 -5.18
CA THR A 56 -13.42 -1.77 -4.75
C THR A 56 -12.75 -2.24 -3.46
N PHE A 57 -13.52 -2.54 -2.42
CA PHE A 57 -12.99 -2.99 -1.12
C PHE A 57 -12.30 -4.36 -1.23
N SER A 58 -12.87 -5.31 -1.96
CA SER A 58 -12.28 -6.63 -2.16
C SER A 58 -10.97 -6.56 -2.94
N CYS A 59 -10.92 -5.83 -4.06
CA CYS A 59 -9.72 -5.65 -4.86
C CYS A 59 -8.64 -4.89 -4.09
N ALA A 60 -8.99 -3.79 -3.41
CA ALA A 60 -8.03 -3.03 -2.60
C ALA A 60 -7.49 -3.86 -1.44
N GLY A 61 -8.37 -4.59 -0.74
CA GLY A 61 -8.03 -5.51 0.34
C GLY A 61 -7.07 -6.61 -0.13
N PHE A 62 -7.36 -7.21 -1.28
CA PHE A 62 -6.49 -8.23 -1.89
C PHE A 62 -5.10 -7.68 -2.22
N VAL A 63 -5.02 -6.49 -2.83
CA VAL A 63 -3.72 -5.84 -3.14
C VAL A 63 -2.93 -5.54 -1.87
N GLY A 64 -3.59 -5.02 -0.84
CA GLY A 64 -2.97 -4.77 0.48
C GLY A 64 -2.43 -6.05 1.11
N TRP A 65 -3.26 -7.10 1.17
CA TRP A 65 -2.87 -8.41 1.68
C TRP A 65 -1.70 -9.03 0.89
N PHE A 66 -1.78 -8.99 -0.44
CA PHE A 66 -0.71 -9.48 -1.32
C PHE A 66 0.61 -8.77 -1.02
N THR A 67 0.56 -7.45 -0.89
CA THR A 67 1.74 -6.63 -0.52
C THR A 67 2.29 -7.05 0.84
N TYR A 68 1.42 -7.26 1.84
CA TYR A 68 1.83 -7.72 3.16
C TYR A 68 2.61 -9.04 3.09
N GLN A 69 2.03 -10.04 2.41
CA GLN A 69 2.65 -11.36 2.28
C GLN A 69 4.00 -11.30 1.55
N ARG A 70 4.07 -10.55 0.44
CA ARG A 70 5.33 -10.41 -0.31
C ARG A 70 6.40 -9.65 0.46
N CYS A 71 6.04 -8.69 1.30
CA CYS A 71 7.00 -8.03 2.20
C CYS A 71 7.56 -9.02 3.24
N ARG A 72 6.70 -9.87 3.84
CA ARG A 72 7.13 -10.88 4.82
C ARG A 72 8.03 -11.95 4.21
N GLU A 73 7.66 -12.47 3.04
CA GLU A 73 8.49 -13.43 2.29
C GLU A 73 9.85 -12.83 1.90
N SER A 74 9.93 -11.51 1.76
CA SER A 74 11.17 -10.78 1.47
C SER A 74 12.06 -10.55 2.70
N GLY A 75 11.60 -10.93 3.90
CA GLY A 75 12.31 -10.74 5.16
C GLY A 75 12.17 -9.34 5.78
N ASP A 76 11.19 -8.53 5.36
CA ASP A 76 10.90 -7.26 6.05
C ASP A 76 10.26 -7.54 7.42
N LYS A 77 10.54 -6.68 8.42
CA LYS A 77 9.89 -6.75 9.74
C LYS A 77 8.38 -6.60 9.60
N ASP A 78 7.60 -7.34 10.41
CA ASP A 78 6.14 -7.36 10.33
C ASP A 78 5.51 -5.95 10.44
N ASP A 79 6.05 -5.07 11.28
CA ASP A 79 5.59 -3.68 11.42
C ASP A 79 5.78 -2.87 10.11
N ILE A 80 6.89 -3.10 9.41
CA ILE A 80 7.22 -2.43 8.15
C ILE A 80 6.35 -2.99 7.02
N ALA A 81 6.18 -4.31 6.97
CA ALA A 81 5.31 -4.98 6.03
C ALA A 81 3.86 -4.50 6.17
N PHE A 82 3.38 -4.32 7.41
CA PHE A 82 2.05 -3.77 7.69
C PHE A 82 1.92 -2.30 7.24
N GLY A 83 2.94 -1.47 7.50
CA GLY A 83 2.94 -0.09 7.00
C GLY A 83 2.84 -0.01 5.47
N LYS A 84 3.59 -0.85 4.76
CA LYS A 84 3.54 -0.95 3.28
C LYS A 84 2.20 -1.48 2.78
N SER A 85 1.62 -2.47 3.46
CA SER A 85 0.33 -3.04 3.06
C SER A 85 -0.81 -2.04 3.21
N VAL A 86 -0.86 -1.28 4.30
CA VAL A 86 -1.86 -0.21 4.49
C VAL A 86 -1.69 0.90 3.46
N GLN A 87 -0.46 1.33 3.19
CA GLN A 87 -0.19 2.34 2.16
C GLN A 87 -0.66 1.85 0.78
N THR A 88 -0.38 0.59 0.44
CA THR A 88 -0.78 0.02 -0.86
C THR A 88 -2.27 -0.25 -0.92
N PHE A 89 -2.91 -0.59 0.20
CA PHE A 89 -4.37 -0.66 0.31
C PHE A 89 -5.02 0.69 0.00
N LEU A 90 -4.56 1.78 0.63
CA LEU A 90 -5.09 3.13 0.37
C LEU A 90 -4.89 3.55 -1.09
N LEU A 91 -3.72 3.21 -1.65
CA LEU A 91 -3.42 3.47 -3.06
C LEU A 91 -4.35 2.68 -3.99
N ALA A 92 -4.57 1.40 -3.69
CA ALA A 92 -5.49 0.53 -4.42
C ALA A 92 -6.95 0.99 -4.28
N PHE A 93 -7.34 1.45 -3.10
CA PHE A 93 -8.66 2.02 -2.86
C PHE A 93 -8.89 3.27 -3.71
N ALA A 94 -7.90 4.16 -3.80
CA ALA A 94 -7.97 5.34 -4.68
C ALA A 94 -7.99 4.95 -6.17
N ALA A 95 -7.21 3.94 -6.57
CA ALA A 95 -7.19 3.43 -7.95
C ALA A 95 -8.50 2.74 -8.34
N PHE A 96 -9.16 2.09 -7.39
CA PHE A 96 -10.36 1.31 -7.61
C PHE A 96 -11.65 2.02 -7.20
N LEU A 97 -11.58 3.32 -6.93
CA LEU A 97 -12.73 4.14 -6.54
C LEU A 97 -13.82 4.04 -7.63
N PRO A 98 -15.09 3.79 -7.28
CA PRO A 98 -16.17 3.71 -8.26
C PRO A 98 -16.45 5.11 -8.81
N LEU A 99 -15.79 5.42 -9.92
CA LEU A 99 -15.93 6.63 -10.70
C LEU A 99 -16.16 6.21 -12.14
N GLN A 100 -17.23 6.74 -12.73
CA GLN A 100 -17.65 6.42 -14.10
C GLN A 100 -16.77 7.16 -15.10
N ILE A 101 -15.56 6.67 -15.35
CA ILE A 101 -14.61 7.26 -16.31
C ILE A 101 -15.22 7.33 -17.72
N GLU A 102 -16.12 6.41 -18.07
CA GLU A 102 -16.83 6.42 -19.35
C GLU A 102 -17.68 7.68 -19.56
N GLN A 103 -18.12 8.33 -18.48
CA GLN A 103 -18.90 9.57 -18.51
C GLN A 103 -18.03 10.84 -18.51
N THR A 104 -16.72 10.73 -18.67
CA THR A 104 -15.81 11.89 -18.79
C THR A 104 -16.28 12.95 -19.81
N PRO A 105 -16.81 12.58 -21.00
CA PRO A 105 -17.34 13.56 -21.95
C PRO A 105 -18.50 14.38 -21.38
N VAL A 106 -19.35 13.77 -20.55
CA VAL A 106 -20.47 14.44 -19.87
C VAL A 106 -19.94 15.40 -18.81
N TYR A 107 -18.90 15.01 -18.07
CA TYR A 107 -18.29 15.86 -17.05
C TYR A 107 -17.64 17.13 -17.61
N LEU A 108 -17.16 17.11 -18.85
CA LEU A 108 -16.63 18.30 -19.52
C LEU A 108 -17.69 19.37 -19.80
N HIS A 109 -18.96 18.97 -19.93
CA HIS A 109 -20.08 19.88 -20.18
C HIS A 109 -20.65 20.52 -18.91
N ILE A 110 -20.11 20.20 -17.73
CA ILE A 110 -20.55 20.81 -16.46
C ILE A 110 -20.23 22.33 -16.50
N PRO A 111 -21.25 23.20 -16.36
CA PRO A 111 -21.07 24.65 -16.52
C PRO A 111 -20.28 25.30 -15.36
N ILE A 112 -20.17 24.62 -14.22
CA ILE A 112 -19.46 25.11 -13.04
C ILE A 112 -18.01 24.62 -13.07
N PRO A 113 -17.01 25.51 -13.21
CA PRO A 113 -15.62 25.11 -13.41
C PRO A 113 -15.01 24.39 -12.21
N PHE A 114 -15.45 24.72 -10.99
CA PHE A 114 -14.99 24.06 -9.76
C PHE A 114 -15.30 22.55 -9.76
N TYR A 115 -16.56 22.17 -9.97
CA TYR A 115 -16.97 20.77 -9.99
C TYR A 115 -16.33 20.00 -11.15
N ARG A 116 -16.23 20.63 -12.33
CA ARG A 116 -15.55 20.04 -13.48
C ARG A 116 -14.10 19.70 -13.17
N ASN A 117 -13.34 20.67 -12.64
CA ASN A 117 -11.93 20.46 -12.32
C ASN A 117 -11.74 19.45 -11.17
N LEU A 118 -12.64 19.43 -10.20
CA LEU A 118 -12.61 18.47 -9.09
C LEU A 118 -12.81 17.03 -9.60
N ILE A 119 -13.83 16.80 -10.44
CA ILE A 119 -14.10 15.47 -11.02
C ILE A 119 -12.94 15.03 -11.93
N LEU A 120 -12.45 15.91 -12.80
CA LEU A 120 -11.29 15.62 -13.66
C LEU A 120 -10.04 15.34 -12.83
N GLY A 121 -9.81 16.07 -11.74
CA GLY A 121 -8.73 15.81 -10.80
C GLY A 121 -8.84 14.43 -10.16
N MET A 122 -10.04 14.03 -9.71
CA MET A 122 -10.28 12.70 -9.16
C MET A 122 -10.03 11.58 -10.19
N ILE A 123 -10.51 11.76 -11.43
CA ILE A 123 -10.24 10.81 -12.53
C ILE A 123 -8.73 10.74 -12.82
N GLY A 124 -8.05 11.88 -12.88
CA GLY A 124 -6.60 11.94 -13.07
C GLY A 124 -5.83 11.19 -11.99
N ILE A 125 -6.17 11.43 -10.72
CA ILE A 125 -5.58 10.70 -9.58
C ILE A 125 -5.84 9.21 -9.70
N LYS A 126 -7.09 8.80 -10.00
CA LYS A 126 -7.46 7.38 -10.18
C LYS A 126 -6.63 6.70 -11.28
N VAL A 127 -6.47 7.34 -12.44
CA VAL A 127 -5.66 6.79 -13.54
C VAL A 127 -4.19 6.72 -13.18
N LEU A 128 -3.66 7.74 -12.48
CA LEU A 128 -2.27 7.75 -12.01
C LEU A 128 -1.99 6.65 -10.99
N THR A 129 -2.85 6.49 -9.98
CA THR A 129 -2.71 5.44 -8.97
C THR A 129 -2.89 4.05 -9.57
N TRP A 130 -3.84 3.89 -10.50
CA TRP A 130 -4.01 2.64 -11.25
C TRP A 130 -2.78 2.30 -12.09
N GLY A 131 -2.25 3.26 -12.86
CA GLY A 131 -1.03 3.08 -13.65
C GLY A 131 0.19 2.73 -12.79
N TYR A 132 0.27 3.30 -11.59
CA TYR A 132 1.30 2.92 -10.62
C TYR A 132 1.16 1.45 -10.17
N LEU A 133 -0.06 0.98 -9.88
CA LEU A 133 -0.28 -0.43 -9.51
C LEU A 133 0.06 -1.38 -10.66
N VAL A 134 -0.33 -1.05 -11.89
CA VAL A 134 0.05 -1.81 -13.09
C VAL A 134 1.58 -1.89 -13.19
N GLN A 135 2.27 -0.75 -13.03
CA GLN A 135 3.73 -0.74 -13.07
C GLN A 135 4.35 -1.59 -11.96
N LEU A 136 3.79 -1.55 -10.75
CA LEU A 136 4.27 -2.31 -9.60
C LEU A 136 4.15 -3.82 -9.84
N ILE A 137 2.99 -4.28 -10.30
CA ILE A 137 2.74 -5.70 -10.63
C ILE A 137 3.59 -6.15 -11.81
N LEU A 138 3.70 -5.32 -12.86
CA LEU A 138 4.53 -5.63 -14.02
C LEU A 138 6.02 -5.75 -13.65
N ARG A 139 6.52 -4.86 -12.80
CA ARG A 139 7.90 -4.94 -12.27
C ARG A 139 8.13 -6.17 -11.40
N TYR A 140 7.10 -6.58 -10.65
CA TYR A 140 7.16 -7.78 -9.83
C TYR A 140 7.36 -9.03 -10.71
N TYR A 141 6.52 -9.24 -11.73
CA TYR A 141 6.61 -10.43 -12.60
C TYR A 141 7.73 -10.36 -13.65
N LEU A 142 8.08 -9.18 -14.20
CA LEU A 142 9.05 -9.09 -15.31
C LEU A 142 10.50 -8.82 -14.90
N PHE A 143 10.76 -8.15 -13.76
CA PHE A 143 12.09 -7.56 -13.53
C PHE A 143 12.77 -7.94 -12.22
N SER A 144 12.07 -7.92 -11.09
CA SER A 144 12.74 -7.89 -9.79
C SER A 144 12.11 -8.75 -8.71
N GLY A 145 11.03 -9.46 -9.01
CA GLY A 145 10.33 -10.31 -8.05
C GLY A 145 10.08 -9.57 -6.73
N SER A 146 10.34 -10.24 -5.63
CA SER A 146 10.12 -9.75 -4.27
C SER A 146 10.92 -8.48 -3.89
N ARG A 147 12.01 -8.16 -4.61
CA ARG A 147 12.84 -6.97 -4.33
C ARG A 147 12.13 -5.64 -4.61
N VAL A 148 11.07 -5.65 -5.44
CA VAL A 148 10.25 -4.45 -5.72
C VAL A 148 9.58 -3.96 -4.44
N PHE A 149 9.01 -4.88 -3.67
CA PHE A 149 8.33 -4.57 -2.41
C PHE A 149 9.30 -4.11 -1.32
N ARG A 150 10.51 -4.67 -1.29
CA ARG A 150 11.55 -4.24 -0.36
C ARG A 150 11.99 -2.80 -0.59
N LYS A 151 12.14 -2.39 -1.86
CA LYS A 151 12.56 -1.04 -2.27
C LYS A 151 11.43 0.00 -2.28
N MET A 152 10.18 -0.39 -2.00
CA MET A 152 9.07 0.53 -1.99
C MET A 152 9.26 1.57 -0.87
N PRO A 153 9.35 2.87 -1.19
CA PRO A 153 9.48 3.91 -0.18
C PRO A 153 8.21 3.97 0.66
N LEU A 154 8.38 3.86 1.98
CA LEU A 154 7.32 4.12 2.95
C LEU A 154 7.05 5.62 2.94
N PHE A 155 5.92 6.03 2.37
CA PHE A 155 5.41 7.40 2.55
C PHE A 155 4.63 7.54 3.86
N SER A 156 4.48 6.44 4.62
CA SER A 156 3.83 6.46 5.92
C SER A 156 4.62 7.28 6.95
N LEU A 157 4.00 8.37 7.41
CA LEU A 157 4.46 9.25 8.50
C LEU A 157 4.90 8.46 9.75
N SER A 158 4.29 7.30 10.00
CA SER A 158 4.60 6.43 11.15
C SER A 158 6.00 5.80 11.08
N ALA A 159 6.53 5.53 9.88
CA ALA A 159 7.90 5.01 9.73
C ALA A 159 8.95 6.12 9.94
N LEU A 160 8.65 7.33 9.48
CA LEU A 160 9.42 8.55 9.76
C LEU A 160 9.43 8.89 11.26
N LEU A 161 8.28 8.78 11.93
CA LEU A 161 8.15 9.00 13.37
C LEU A 161 8.95 7.96 14.18
N ARG A 162 8.93 6.68 13.80
CA ARG A 162 9.69 5.63 14.50
C ARG A 162 11.21 5.75 14.29
N SER A 163 11.65 6.16 13.10
CA SER A 163 13.06 6.49 12.85
C SER A 163 13.53 7.60 13.79
N LYS A 164 12.70 8.61 14.02
CA LYS A 164 13.04 9.75 14.89
C LYS A 164 13.10 9.37 16.38
N THR A 165 12.32 8.37 16.82
CA THR A 165 12.35 7.88 18.21
C THR A 165 13.55 6.96 18.50
N THR A 166 14.10 6.28 17.50
CA THR A 166 15.19 5.32 17.70
C THR A 166 16.57 6.00 17.76
N GLU A 167 16.68 7.26 17.33
CA GLU A 167 17.92 8.05 17.39
C GLU A 167 18.12 8.89 18.67
N HIS A 168 17.33 8.66 19.72
CA HIS A 168 17.69 9.13 21.07
C HIS A 168 18.28 7.98 21.92
N PRO A 169 19.60 7.70 21.83
CA PRO A 169 20.29 6.97 22.87
C PRO A 169 20.67 7.97 23.97
N VAL A 170 19.96 7.96 25.09
CA VAL A 170 20.51 8.40 26.38
C VAL A 170 20.13 7.29 27.37
N SER A 171 20.94 6.23 27.36
CA SER A 171 21.96 6.01 28.38
C SER A 171 21.33 5.81 29.75
N ALA A 172 21.00 4.56 30.05
CA ALA A 172 20.86 4.11 31.42
C ALA A 172 22.22 4.30 32.09
N ALA A 173 22.39 5.40 32.82
CA ALA A 173 23.46 5.52 33.80
C ALA A 173 23.16 4.52 34.94
N PRO A 174 24.05 3.54 35.21
CA PRO A 174 23.99 2.79 36.45
C PRO A 174 24.36 3.77 37.56
N TRP A 175 23.43 4.02 38.48
CA TRP A 175 23.76 4.73 39.72
C TRP A 175 24.57 3.76 40.59
N GLU A 176 25.89 3.79 40.45
CA GLU A 176 26.82 3.20 41.40
C GLU A 176 26.66 3.89 42.76
N GLY A 177 26.63 3.06 43.80
CA GLY A 177 26.28 3.45 45.16
C GLY A 177 27.18 4.54 45.74
N THR A 178 26.53 5.58 46.24
CA THR A 178 27.14 6.56 47.14
C THR A 178 27.42 5.88 48.49
N ALA A 179 28.65 5.40 48.69
CA ALA A 179 29.14 5.07 50.03
C ALA A 179 29.28 6.36 50.86
N PRO A 180 28.94 6.37 52.16
CA PRO A 180 29.05 7.57 53.00
C PRO A 180 30.52 7.88 53.32
N PRO A 181 30.90 9.17 53.50
CA PRO A 181 32.28 9.54 53.78
C PRO A 181 32.70 9.10 55.19
N ARG A 182 33.82 8.38 55.27
CA ARG A 182 34.52 7.99 56.51
C ARG A 182 35.53 9.09 56.86
N ASN A 183 35.46 9.57 58.10
CA ASN A 183 36.36 10.57 58.68
C ASN A 183 37.79 10.03 58.90
N GLU A 184 38.70 10.97 59.18
CA GLU A 184 40.08 10.85 59.72
C GLU A 184 41.16 10.60 58.65
N GLU A 185 42.27 11.33 58.54
CA GLU A 185 43.01 12.11 59.54
C GLU A 185 44.01 13.08 58.87
N GLU A 186 44.23 14.21 59.55
CA GLU A 186 45.11 15.32 59.25
C GLU A 186 46.58 14.94 59.55
N GLN A 187 47.43 14.88 58.53
CA GLN A 187 48.87 14.62 58.69
C GLN A 187 49.63 15.95 58.87
N SER A 188 50.01 16.24 60.11
CA SER A 188 50.97 17.28 60.50
C SER A 188 52.39 16.96 60.00
N PRO A 189 53.18 17.97 59.60
CA PRO A 189 54.62 17.88 59.84
C PRO A 189 55.24 19.17 60.41
N LYS A 190 55.96 18.98 61.52
CA LYS A 190 57.12 19.73 62.07
C LYS A 190 56.93 21.14 62.60
#